data_AF-A0A2N6ABA1-F1
#
_entry.id   AF-A0A2N6ABA1-F1
#
_cell.length_a   1.000
_cell.length_b   1.000
_cell.length_c   1.000
_cell.angle_alpha   90.00
_cell.angle_beta   90.00
_cell.angle_gamma   90.00
#
_symmetry.space_group_name_H-M   'P 1'
#
loop_
_entity.id
_entity.type
_entity.pdbx_description
1 polymer ?
#
loop_
_entity_poly.entity_id
_entity_poly.type
_entity_poly.pdbx_seq_one_letter_code
_entity_poly.pdbx_strand_id
1 'polypeptide(L)'
;MKTIQQSFPKLDKALGCEVYLKREDQHKYGSHKGRSIPFLIKKYFKGERTKLEDGTDQIGPTYREFVISSSGNAAIAAIHAVQAHNRNNPEKIRLRVFIGLHIDPKKLQVLTTIIEDPKVTLEQVEKPKQTAFQLEKEDDSIKFLRQSTDDNALLGYYELADELNRIPNLQAIFIPTSSGTTAQALGEAFDTIEPSAWGGEQHPQIHVIQTTACHPIVQDLDSDIPDTDTSLAGAIVDKVAHRKEQVLDVIKKTS
;
A
#
# COMPACT_ATOMS: atom_id res chain seq x y z
N MET A 1 -8.19 -11.26 2.72
CA MET A 1 -9.67 -11.17 2.85
C MET A 1 -10.14 -10.72 1.50
N LYS A 2 -10.97 -11.52 0.81
CA LYS A 2 -11.37 -11.17 -0.55
C LYS A 2 -12.37 -10.03 -0.53
N THR A 3 -12.07 -8.95 -1.25
CA THR A 3 -12.99 -7.83 -1.41
C THR A 3 -13.85 -8.04 -2.64
N ILE A 4 -15.04 -7.46 -2.64
CA ILE A 4 -15.99 -7.59 -3.75
C ILE A 4 -15.37 -7.01 -5.03
N GLN A 5 -15.52 -7.75 -6.13
CA GLN A 5 -15.27 -7.26 -7.48
C GLN A 5 -16.53 -7.55 -8.30
N GLN A 6 -17.21 -6.49 -8.72
CA GLN A 6 -18.49 -6.60 -9.44
C GLN A 6 -18.42 -5.75 -10.71
N SER A 7 -19.00 -6.26 -11.80
CA SER A 7 -19.26 -5.43 -12.98
C SER A 7 -20.20 -4.29 -12.60
N PHE A 8 -20.09 -3.18 -13.33
CA PHE A 8 -20.90 -1.99 -13.10
C PHE A 8 -21.69 -1.64 -14.36
N PRO A 9 -22.87 -2.26 -14.60
CA PRO A 9 -23.58 -2.21 -15.89
C PRO A 9 -23.87 -0.81 -16.43
N LYS A 10 -24.03 0.18 -15.55
CA LYS A 10 -24.23 1.58 -15.96
C LYS A 10 -22.97 2.18 -16.60
N LEU A 11 -21.78 1.90 -16.06
CA LEU A 11 -20.52 2.30 -16.67
C LEU A 11 -20.23 1.43 -17.88
N ASP A 12 -20.56 0.14 -17.82
CA ASP A 12 -20.35 -0.77 -18.94
C ASP A 12 -21.06 -0.26 -20.20
N LYS A 13 -22.33 0.13 -20.04
CA LYS A 13 -23.13 0.74 -21.12
C LYS A 13 -22.56 2.08 -21.59
N ALA A 14 -22.03 2.90 -20.69
CA ALA A 14 -21.53 4.23 -21.02
C ALA A 14 -20.18 4.19 -21.75
N LEU A 15 -19.33 3.21 -21.42
CA LEU A 15 -17.98 3.08 -21.95
C LEU A 15 -17.87 2.04 -23.07
N GLY A 16 -18.87 1.17 -23.24
CA GLY A 16 -18.87 0.13 -24.27
C GLY A 16 -17.94 -1.04 -23.94
N CYS A 17 -17.52 -1.20 -22.69
CA CYS A 17 -16.65 -2.28 -22.21
C CYS A 17 -17.07 -2.72 -20.80
N GLU A 18 -16.72 -3.92 -20.36
CA GLU A 18 -17.00 -4.33 -18.98
C GLU A 18 -16.08 -3.63 -17.99
N VAL A 19 -16.66 -2.98 -16.98
CA VAL A 19 -15.94 -2.27 -15.93
C VAL A 19 -16.19 -2.93 -14.59
N TYR A 20 -15.10 -3.39 -13.97
CA TYR A 20 -15.14 -4.00 -12.65
C TYR A 20 -14.64 -3.00 -11.60
N LEU A 21 -15.43 -2.82 -10.54
CA LEU A 21 -15.01 -2.03 -9.38
C LEU A 21 -14.46 -2.96 -8.31
N LYS A 22 -13.15 -2.90 -8.05
CA LYS A 22 -12.52 -3.61 -6.94
C LYS A 22 -12.69 -2.84 -5.65
N ARG A 23 -13.58 -3.33 -4.77
CA ARG A 23 -14.06 -2.64 -3.56
C ARG A 23 -13.09 -2.72 -2.38
N GLU A 24 -11.87 -2.21 -2.59
CA GLU A 24 -10.85 -2.12 -1.53
C GLU A 24 -11.25 -1.17 -0.39
N ASP A 25 -12.22 -0.29 -0.60
CA ASP A 25 -12.86 0.50 0.46
C ASP A 25 -13.58 -0.38 1.50
N GLN A 26 -14.01 -1.58 1.10
CA GLN A 26 -14.65 -2.57 1.98
C GLN A 26 -13.64 -3.53 2.62
N HIS A 27 -12.34 -3.37 2.38
CA HIS A 27 -11.34 -4.15 3.09
C HIS A 27 -11.49 -3.90 4.60
N LYS A 28 -11.27 -4.92 5.45
CA LYS A 28 -11.38 -4.78 6.93
C LYS A 28 -10.48 -3.71 7.57
N TYR A 29 -9.58 -3.10 6.79
CA TYR A 29 -8.70 -2.00 7.21
C TYR A 29 -9.01 -0.69 6.46
N GLY A 30 -10.18 -0.61 5.81
CA GLY A 30 -10.72 0.56 5.11
C GLY A 30 -10.10 0.89 3.76
N SER A 31 -9.06 0.16 3.33
CA SER A 31 -8.40 0.39 2.03
C SER A 31 -7.47 -0.76 1.65
N HIS A 32 -6.92 -0.69 0.43
CA HIS A 32 -5.87 -1.59 -0.05
C HIS A 32 -4.58 -1.56 0.78
N LYS A 33 -4.33 -0.51 1.58
CA LYS A 33 -3.17 -0.50 2.51
C LYS A 33 -3.25 -1.61 3.55
N GLY A 34 -4.46 -2.13 3.77
CA GLY A 34 -4.75 -3.32 4.56
C GLY A 34 -4.15 -4.62 4.04
N ARG A 35 -3.61 -4.65 2.82
CA ARG A 35 -2.93 -5.81 2.27
C ARG A 35 -1.44 -5.82 2.62
N SER A 36 -0.80 -4.68 2.41
CA SER A 36 0.66 -4.53 2.58
C SER A 36 1.11 -4.27 4.01
N ILE A 37 0.48 -3.33 4.74
CA ILE A 37 0.95 -2.96 6.09
C ILE A 37 0.88 -4.14 7.08
N PRO A 38 -0.23 -4.89 7.20
CA PRO A 38 -0.28 -6.03 8.10
C PRO A 38 0.69 -7.14 7.69
N PHE A 39 0.92 -7.32 6.39
CA PHE A 39 1.93 -8.23 5.87
C PHE A 39 3.34 -7.83 6.35
N LEU A 40 3.72 -6.55 6.19
CA LEU A 40 5.01 -6.04 6.65
C LEU A 40 5.21 -6.24 8.16
N ILE A 41 4.22 -5.87 8.97
CA ILE A 41 4.27 -6.05 10.43
C ILE A 41 4.50 -7.54 10.76
N LYS A 42 3.72 -8.44 10.14
CA LYS A 42 3.87 -9.89 10.34
C LYS A 42 5.24 -10.39 9.91
N LYS A 43 5.73 -9.96 8.75
CA LYS A 43 7.03 -10.36 8.19
C LYS A 43 8.16 -9.93 9.12
N TYR A 44 8.19 -8.66 9.51
CA TYR A 44 9.19 -8.13 10.43
C TYR A 44 9.09 -8.64 11.86
N PHE A 45 7.88 -8.94 12.35
CA PHE A 45 7.72 -9.57 13.66
C PHE A 45 8.36 -10.97 13.71
N LYS A 46 8.23 -11.74 12.62
CA LYS A 46 8.75 -13.12 12.51
C LYS A 46 10.21 -13.21 12.06
N GLY A 47 10.74 -12.13 11.48
CA GLY A 47 12.01 -12.15 10.77
C GLY A 47 11.83 -12.66 9.33
N GLU A 48 12.57 -12.05 8.42
CA GLU A 48 12.59 -12.48 7.01
C GLU A 48 13.42 -13.76 6.87
N ARG A 49 12.89 -14.77 6.19
CA ARG A 49 13.62 -16.01 5.90
C ARG A 49 14.22 -15.91 4.52
N THR A 50 15.54 -16.02 4.44
CA THR A 50 16.29 -16.07 3.19
C THR A 50 16.94 -17.44 3.09
N LYS A 51 16.72 -18.12 1.97
CA LYS A 51 17.37 -19.39 1.70
C LYS A 51 18.78 -19.13 1.17
N LEU A 52 19.79 -19.68 1.85
CA LEU A 52 21.18 -19.59 1.45
C LEU A 52 21.52 -20.62 0.36
N GLU A 53 22.64 -20.42 -0.32
CA GLU A 53 23.10 -21.32 -1.41
C GLU A 53 23.30 -22.77 -0.97
N ASP A 54 23.66 -22.97 0.31
CA ASP A 54 23.80 -24.29 0.93
C ASP A 54 22.46 -24.96 1.29
N GLY A 55 21.34 -24.29 0.99
CA GLY A 55 19.98 -24.76 1.24
C GLY A 55 19.46 -24.50 2.65
N THR A 56 20.25 -23.87 3.52
CA THR A 56 19.83 -23.49 4.88
C THR A 56 19.04 -22.17 4.90
N ASP A 57 18.26 -21.95 5.96
CA ASP A 57 17.52 -20.70 6.14
C ASP A 57 18.28 -19.76 7.07
N GLN A 58 18.50 -18.53 6.62
CA GLN A 58 18.87 -17.42 7.48
C GLN A 58 17.60 -16.67 7.89
N ILE A 59 17.44 -16.42 9.19
CA ILE A 59 16.36 -15.57 9.72
C ILE A 59 16.94 -14.19 10.00
N GLY A 60 16.40 -13.18 9.33
CA GLY A 60 16.73 -11.77 9.55
C GLY A 60 16.23 -11.23 10.89
N PRO A 61 16.47 -9.94 11.17
CA PRO A 61 16.08 -9.33 12.43
C PRO A 61 14.57 -9.39 12.66
N THR A 62 14.19 -9.58 13.93
CA THR A 62 12.79 -9.55 14.37
C THR A 62 12.51 -8.26 15.13
N TYR A 63 11.34 -7.67 14.89
CA TYR A 63 10.97 -6.40 15.50
C TYR A 63 9.79 -6.57 16.45
N ARG A 64 9.80 -5.80 17.54
CA ARG A 64 8.69 -5.68 18.50
C ARG A 64 8.16 -4.26 18.61
N GLU A 65 8.87 -3.31 18.00
CA GLU A 65 8.51 -1.90 17.98
C GLU A 65 8.48 -1.41 16.54
N PHE A 66 7.37 -0.77 16.19
CA PHE A 66 7.12 -0.24 14.87
C PHE A 66 6.85 1.25 14.95
N VAL A 67 7.26 1.98 13.93
CA VAL A 67 6.95 3.38 13.76
C VAL A 67 6.35 3.61 12.37
N ILE A 68 5.41 4.53 12.25
CA ILE A 68 4.85 4.95 10.97
C ILE A 68 4.59 6.45 10.95
N SER A 69 4.88 7.10 9.82
CA SER A 69 4.56 8.51 9.58
C SER A 69 3.42 8.61 8.57
N SER A 70 2.18 8.68 9.03
CA SER A 70 1.01 8.77 8.14
C SER A 70 -0.21 9.28 8.90
N SER A 71 -1.01 10.11 8.24
CA SER A 71 -2.31 10.59 8.74
C SER A 71 -3.51 9.93 8.04
N GLY A 72 -3.28 8.91 7.21
CA GLY A 72 -4.31 8.31 6.37
C GLY A 72 -4.33 6.79 6.42
N ASN A 73 -4.69 6.18 5.29
CA ASN A 73 -4.95 4.75 5.15
C ASN A 73 -3.85 3.83 5.68
N ALA A 74 -2.57 4.22 5.56
CA ALA A 74 -1.47 3.42 6.06
C ALA A 74 -1.41 3.39 7.61
N ALA A 75 -1.67 4.52 8.28
CA ALA A 75 -1.77 4.57 9.73
C ALA A 75 -2.98 3.78 10.24
N ILE A 76 -4.15 3.93 9.60
CA ILE A 76 -5.36 3.17 9.96
C ILE A 76 -5.10 1.66 9.85
N ALA A 77 -4.47 1.21 8.77
CA ALA A 77 -4.10 -0.20 8.60
C ALA A 77 -3.09 -0.67 9.66
N ALA A 78 -2.09 0.14 10.00
CA ALA A 78 -1.07 -0.19 11.01
C ALA A 78 -1.70 -0.31 12.41
N ILE A 79 -2.53 0.65 12.81
CA ILE A 79 -3.23 0.67 14.10
C ILE A 79 -4.07 -0.60 14.24
N HIS A 80 -4.96 -0.86 13.29
CA HIS A 80 -5.81 -2.05 13.36
C HIS A 80 -5.01 -3.36 13.31
N ALA A 81 -3.91 -3.43 12.56
CA ALA A 81 -3.05 -4.62 12.50
C ALA A 81 -2.38 -4.90 13.84
N VAL A 82 -1.83 -3.88 14.48
CA VAL A 82 -1.17 -4.00 15.80
C VAL A 82 -2.17 -4.34 16.89
N GLN A 83 -3.34 -3.70 16.90
CA GLN A 83 -4.41 -4.04 17.85
C GLN A 83 -4.90 -5.47 17.67
N ALA A 84 -5.08 -5.92 16.42
CA ALA A 84 -5.46 -7.30 16.13
C ALA A 84 -4.37 -8.31 16.54
N HIS A 85 -3.09 -7.98 16.31
CA HIS A 85 -1.97 -8.79 16.77
C HIS A 85 -1.98 -8.89 18.29
N ASN A 86 -2.03 -7.76 18.98
CA ASN A 86 -1.98 -7.70 20.44
C ASN A 86 -3.19 -8.33 21.11
N ARG A 87 -4.39 -8.31 20.52
CA ARG A 87 -5.55 -9.05 21.07
C ARG A 87 -5.35 -10.57 21.01
N ASN A 88 -4.70 -11.08 19.97
CA ASN A 88 -4.64 -12.51 19.68
C ASN A 88 -3.32 -13.19 20.05
N ASN A 89 -2.29 -12.44 20.46
CA ASN A 89 -0.96 -12.99 20.73
C ASN A 89 -0.47 -12.61 22.14
N PRO A 90 0.25 -13.50 22.84
CA PRO A 90 0.88 -13.16 24.12
C PRO A 90 2.03 -12.17 23.93
N GLU A 91 2.84 -12.34 22.88
CA GLU A 91 3.93 -11.43 22.51
C GLU A 91 3.36 -10.16 21.88
N LYS A 92 3.26 -9.10 22.68
CA LYS A 92 2.75 -7.81 22.24
C LYS A 92 3.80 -7.03 21.45
N ILE A 93 3.33 -6.22 20.51
CA ILE A 93 4.14 -5.26 19.74
C ILE A 93 3.67 -3.84 20.02
N ARG A 94 4.57 -2.87 19.82
CA ARG A 94 4.30 -1.43 19.95
C ARG A 94 4.22 -0.75 18.60
N LEU A 95 3.39 0.27 18.49
CA LEU A 95 3.29 1.15 17.33
C LEU A 95 3.32 2.61 17.76
N ARG A 96 4.25 3.38 17.19
CA ARG A 96 4.24 4.84 17.28
C ARG A 96 3.77 5.43 15.95
N VAL A 97 2.70 6.22 15.97
CA VAL A 97 2.15 6.90 14.79
C VAL A 97 2.49 8.37 14.87
N PHE A 98 3.33 8.85 13.95
CA PHE A 98 3.64 10.27 13.81
C PHE A 98 2.78 10.94 12.74
N ILE A 99 2.19 12.06 13.12
CA ILE A 99 1.36 12.91 12.26
C ILE A 99 1.80 14.37 12.35
N GLY A 100 1.50 15.15 11.32
CA GLY A 100 1.90 16.57 11.28
C GLY A 100 1.11 17.42 12.29
N LEU A 101 1.72 18.51 12.75
CA LEU A 101 1.05 19.49 13.63
C LEU A 101 -0.24 20.06 13.03
N HIS A 102 -0.29 20.20 11.71
CA HIS A 102 -1.43 20.77 10.96
C HIS A 102 -2.28 19.69 10.26
N ILE A 103 -2.42 18.51 10.87
CA ILE A 103 -3.32 17.47 10.38
C ILE A 103 -4.77 17.98 10.29
N ASP A 104 -5.51 17.53 9.27
CA ASP A 104 -6.95 17.76 9.20
C ASP A 104 -7.67 17.22 10.46
N PRO A 105 -8.51 18.02 11.13
CA PRO A 105 -9.15 17.61 12.39
C PRO A 105 -10.00 16.34 12.28
N LYS A 106 -10.65 16.08 11.14
CA LYS A 106 -11.45 14.86 10.93
C LYS A 106 -10.54 13.64 10.86
N LYS A 107 -9.40 13.73 10.18
CA LYS A 107 -8.39 12.64 10.17
C LYS A 107 -7.84 12.37 11.57
N LEU A 108 -7.52 13.43 12.33
CA LEU A 108 -7.07 13.30 13.72
C LEU A 108 -8.12 12.61 14.60
N GLN A 109 -9.38 13.02 14.47
CA GLN A 109 -10.49 12.41 15.18
C GLN A 109 -10.63 10.91 14.85
N VAL A 110 -10.56 10.55 13.57
CA VAL A 110 -10.61 9.14 13.14
C VAL A 110 -9.47 8.34 13.80
N LEU A 111 -8.22 8.81 13.71
CA LEU A 111 -7.08 8.11 14.29
C LEU A 111 -7.20 7.95 15.80
N THR A 112 -7.60 9.02 16.51
CA THR A 112 -7.77 9.00 17.97
C THR A 112 -8.89 8.04 18.38
N THR A 113 -9.98 7.97 17.61
CA THR A 113 -11.14 7.12 17.91
C THR A 113 -10.85 5.63 17.74
N ILE A 114 -10.04 5.25 16.74
CA ILE A 114 -9.76 3.83 16.46
C ILE A 114 -8.66 3.23 17.35
N ILE A 115 -7.92 4.06 18.09
CA ILE A 115 -6.85 3.62 18.98
C ILE A 115 -7.47 3.18 20.31
N GLU A 116 -7.42 1.87 20.55
CA GLU A 116 -7.95 1.21 21.75
C GLU A 116 -6.82 0.58 22.60
N ASP A 117 -5.68 0.25 21.97
CA ASP A 117 -4.59 -0.47 22.61
C ASP A 117 -3.55 0.50 23.18
N PRO A 118 -3.19 0.40 24.48
CA PRO A 118 -2.18 1.27 25.10
C PRO A 118 -0.76 1.11 24.54
N LYS A 119 -0.50 0.10 23.71
CA LYS A 119 0.78 -0.08 22.98
C LYS A 119 0.80 0.66 21.63
N VAL A 120 -0.28 1.34 21.26
CA VAL A 120 -0.35 2.21 20.10
C VAL A 120 -0.39 3.67 20.56
N THR A 121 0.62 4.45 20.19
CA THR A 121 0.69 5.89 20.47
C THR A 121 0.47 6.71 19.21
N LEU A 122 -0.11 7.89 19.38
CA LEU A 122 -0.31 8.89 18.33
C LEU A 122 0.33 10.20 18.78
N GLU A 123 1.27 10.71 18.00
CA GLU A 123 2.08 11.87 18.35
C GLU A 123 2.09 12.88 17.19
N GLN A 124 1.76 14.13 17.50
CA GLN A 124 1.87 15.24 16.56
C GLN A 124 3.29 15.83 16.63
N VAL A 125 3.97 15.87 15.48
CA VAL A 125 5.34 16.38 15.36
C VAL A 125 5.48 17.25 14.11
N GLU A 126 6.49 18.12 14.07
CA GLU A 126 6.72 19.03 12.93
C GLU A 126 7.05 18.28 11.64
N LYS A 127 7.91 17.25 11.73
CA LYS A 127 8.45 16.54 10.56
C LYS A 127 8.26 15.02 10.69
N PRO A 128 7.03 14.49 10.61
CA PRO A 128 6.70 13.10 10.94
C PRO A 128 7.57 12.06 10.24
N LYS A 129 7.83 12.25 8.94
CA LYS A 129 8.65 11.35 8.13
C LYS A 129 10.10 11.33 8.60
N GLN A 130 10.67 12.49 8.91
CA GLN A 130 12.05 12.60 9.37
C GLN A 130 12.19 12.02 10.78
N THR A 131 11.25 12.32 11.67
CA THR A 131 11.19 11.77 13.02
C THR A 131 11.12 10.24 13.00
N ALA A 132 10.23 9.65 12.20
CA ALA A 132 10.11 8.20 12.08
C ALA A 132 11.39 7.53 11.54
N PHE A 133 12.00 8.13 10.52
CA PHE A 133 13.25 7.64 9.93
C PHE A 133 14.43 7.74 10.92
N GLN A 134 14.52 8.86 11.65
CA GLN A 134 15.57 9.06 12.65
C GLN A 134 15.46 8.04 13.79
N LEU A 135 14.24 7.74 14.25
CA LEU A 135 14.00 6.73 15.28
C LEU A 135 14.48 5.33 14.89
N GLU A 136 14.19 4.87 13.67
CA GLU A 136 14.72 3.58 13.17
C GLU A 136 16.25 3.61 13.05
N LYS A 137 16.82 4.75 12.62
CA LYS A 137 18.28 4.88 12.45
C LYS A 137 19.04 4.90 13.77
N GLU A 138 18.44 5.43 14.83
CA GLU A 138 19.05 5.56 16.15
C GLU A 138 18.85 4.31 17.02
N ASP A 139 17.83 3.50 16.73
CA ASP A 139 17.53 2.27 17.45
C ASP A 139 17.13 1.15 16.46
N ASP A 140 18.08 0.25 16.20
CA ASP A 140 17.93 -0.88 15.29
C ASP A 140 16.83 -1.89 15.73
N SER A 141 16.26 -1.74 16.93
CA SER A 141 15.12 -2.55 17.39
C SER A 141 13.75 -2.00 16.94
N ILE A 142 13.73 -0.80 16.35
CA ILE A 142 12.53 -0.12 15.85
C ILE A 142 12.45 -0.25 14.33
N LYS A 143 11.30 -0.67 13.81
CA LYS A 143 11.07 -0.77 12.36
C LYS A 143 10.19 0.35 11.81
N PHE A 144 10.69 1.13 10.86
CA PHE A 144 9.87 2.11 10.15
C PHE A 144 9.05 1.47 9.02
N LEU A 145 7.72 1.51 9.16
CA LEU A 145 6.78 0.96 8.18
C LEU A 145 6.59 1.91 6.99
N ARG A 146 7.48 1.83 5.99
CA ARG A 146 7.45 2.69 4.80
C ARG A 146 7.34 1.92 3.48
N GLN A 147 6.10 1.69 3.06
CA GLN A 147 5.76 0.98 1.81
C GLN A 147 6.40 1.55 0.53
N SER A 148 6.68 2.85 0.48
CA SER A 148 7.23 3.48 -0.72
C SER A 148 8.72 3.21 -0.95
N THR A 149 9.43 2.63 0.01
CA THR A 149 10.86 2.28 -0.11
C THR A 149 11.20 0.90 0.44
N ASP A 150 10.19 0.11 0.79
CA ASP A 150 10.35 -1.24 1.30
C ASP A 150 9.77 -2.21 0.28
N ASP A 151 10.62 -3.02 -0.36
CA ASP A 151 10.20 -3.97 -1.40
C ASP A 151 9.39 -5.14 -0.86
N ASN A 152 9.51 -5.43 0.45
CA ASN A 152 8.59 -6.37 1.09
C ASN A 152 7.14 -5.89 1.06
N ALA A 153 6.92 -4.58 0.90
CA ALA A 153 5.58 -4.03 0.80
C ALA A 153 4.85 -4.53 -0.45
N LEU A 154 5.58 -4.86 -1.52
CA LEU A 154 5.01 -5.29 -2.80
C LEU A 154 4.31 -6.65 -2.66
N LEU A 155 4.96 -7.59 -1.96
CA LEU A 155 4.45 -8.95 -1.74
C LEU A 155 3.06 -8.96 -1.07
N GLY A 156 2.79 -7.98 -0.20
CA GLY A 156 1.48 -7.88 0.44
C GLY A 156 0.33 -7.62 -0.55
N TYR A 157 0.61 -7.08 -1.74
CA TYR A 157 -0.38 -6.86 -2.79
C TYR A 157 -0.56 -8.05 -3.74
N TYR A 158 0.22 -9.12 -3.63
CA TYR A 158 0.08 -10.27 -4.53
C TYR A 158 -1.27 -10.99 -4.34
N GLU A 159 -1.85 -10.97 -3.13
CA GLU A 159 -3.23 -11.45 -2.91
C GLU A 159 -4.24 -10.62 -3.72
N LEU A 160 -4.00 -9.31 -3.90
CA LEU A 160 -4.86 -8.48 -4.75
C LEU A 160 -4.74 -8.87 -6.22
N ALA A 161 -3.52 -9.17 -6.69
CA ALA A 161 -3.30 -9.63 -8.05
C ALA A 161 -4.01 -10.97 -8.31
N ASP A 162 -3.90 -11.95 -7.41
CA ASP A 162 -4.64 -13.22 -7.51
C ASP A 162 -6.17 -13.01 -7.55
N GLU A 163 -6.69 -12.08 -6.75
CA GLU A 163 -8.11 -11.74 -6.78
C GLU A 163 -8.53 -11.13 -8.13
N LEU A 164 -7.73 -10.19 -8.64
CA LEU A 164 -7.97 -9.54 -9.94
C LEU A 164 -7.83 -10.55 -11.10
N ASN A 165 -6.92 -11.52 -11.00
CA ASN A 165 -6.70 -12.56 -12.01
C ASN A 165 -7.92 -13.49 -12.20
N ARG A 166 -8.91 -13.41 -11.31
CA ARG A 166 -10.20 -14.13 -11.42
C ARG A 166 -11.23 -13.38 -12.25
N ILE A 167 -10.95 -12.14 -12.66
CA ILE A 167 -11.79 -11.43 -13.63
C ILE A 167 -11.45 -12.01 -15.01
N PRO A 168 -12.43 -12.53 -15.77
CA PRO A 168 -12.18 -13.11 -17.07
C PRO A 168 -11.73 -12.05 -18.07
N ASN A 169 -10.70 -12.37 -18.87
CA ASN A 169 -10.20 -11.53 -19.94
C ASN A 169 -9.81 -10.11 -19.48
N LEU A 170 -9.22 -9.98 -18.29
CA LEU A 170 -8.85 -8.68 -17.72
C LEU A 170 -7.79 -7.98 -18.58
N GLN A 171 -8.16 -6.87 -19.23
CA GLN A 171 -7.30 -6.15 -20.16
C GLN A 171 -6.51 -5.00 -19.51
N ALA A 172 -7.07 -4.33 -18.51
CA ALA A 172 -6.48 -3.13 -17.93
C ALA A 172 -6.87 -2.94 -16.47
N ILE A 173 -5.97 -2.36 -15.67
CA ILE A 173 -6.16 -2.03 -14.26
C ILE A 173 -5.80 -0.56 -14.04
N PHE A 174 -6.76 0.23 -13.57
CA PHE A 174 -6.59 1.65 -13.26
C PHE A 174 -6.42 1.87 -11.76
N ILE A 175 -5.32 2.48 -11.36
CA ILE A 175 -4.89 2.55 -9.95
C ILE A 175 -4.63 4.01 -9.54
N PRO A 176 -5.44 4.57 -8.62
CA PRO A 176 -5.11 5.83 -7.98
C PRO A 176 -3.76 5.73 -7.25
N THR A 177 -2.79 6.54 -7.67
CA THR A 177 -1.38 6.31 -7.32
C THR A 177 -0.76 7.54 -6.70
N SER A 178 -0.32 7.41 -5.44
CA SER A 178 0.58 8.39 -4.82
C SER A 178 2.03 7.98 -5.07
N SER A 179 2.55 7.00 -4.31
CA SER A 179 3.97 6.62 -4.32
C SER A 179 4.32 5.48 -5.28
N GLY A 180 3.35 4.89 -5.98
CA GLY A 180 3.60 3.80 -6.93
C GLY A 180 3.52 2.37 -6.38
N THR A 181 3.56 2.14 -5.06
CA THR A 181 3.72 0.78 -4.47
C THR A 181 2.69 -0.24 -4.97
N THR A 182 1.40 0.10 -4.98
CA THR A 182 0.36 -0.84 -5.45
C THR A 182 0.48 -1.11 -6.94
N ALA A 183 0.79 -0.09 -7.75
CA ALA A 183 0.91 -0.21 -9.19
C ALA A 183 2.09 -1.08 -9.59
N GLN A 184 3.26 -0.83 -9.01
CA GLN A 184 4.43 -1.67 -9.19
C GLN A 184 4.12 -3.12 -8.80
N ALA A 185 3.57 -3.34 -7.60
CA ALA A 185 3.32 -4.68 -7.09
C ALA A 185 2.33 -5.47 -7.96
N LEU A 186 1.28 -4.82 -8.47
CA LEU A 186 0.34 -5.49 -9.36
C LEU A 186 1.00 -5.85 -10.69
N GLY A 187 1.73 -4.92 -11.31
CA GLY A 187 2.45 -5.21 -12.56
C GLY A 187 3.43 -6.36 -12.46
N GLU A 188 4.23 -6.39 -11.40
CA GLU A 188 5.19 -7.49 -11.15
C GLU A 188 4.49 -8.81 -10.77
N ALA A 189 3.37 -8.75 -10.05
CA ALA A 189 2.67 -9.96 -9.63
C ALA A 189 2.11 -10.74 -10.82
N PHE A 190 1.57 -10.07 -11.85
CA PHE A 190 1.00 -10.76 -13.02
C PHE A 190 2.03 -11.60 -13.81
N ASP A 191 3.33 -11.34 -13.65
CA ASP A 191 4.41 -12.17 -14.22
C ASP A 191 4.66 -13.48 -13.46
N THR A 192 4.19 -13.59 -12.21
CA THR A 192 4.59 -14.65 -11.28
C THR A 192 3.44 -15.41 -10.64
N ILE A 193 2.22 -14.87 -10.69
CA ILE A 193 1.03 -15.55 -10.20
C ILE A 193 0.62 -16.70 -11.13
N GLU A 194 -0.04 -17.69 -10.55
CA GLU A 194 -0.58 -18.83 -11.30
C GLU A 194 -1.57 -18.39 -12.40
N PRO A 195 -1.70 -19.18 -13.47
CA PRO A 195 -2.67 -18.95 -14.52
C PRO A 195 -4.10 -18.74 -14.00
N SER A 196 -4.88 -17.95 -14.73
CA SER A 196 -6.26 -17.66 -14.37
C SER A 196 -7.10 -18.94 -14.32
N ALA A 197 -8.10 -18.95 -13.43
CA ALA A 197 -9.11 -20.02 -13.39
C ALA A 197 -9.90 -20.16 -14.71
N TRP A 198 -9.83 -19.16 -15.58
CA TRP A 198 -10.46 -19.15 -16.91
C TRP A 198 -9.54 -19.66 -18.03
N GLY A 199 -8.30 -20.04 -17.70
CA GLY A 199 -7.28 -20.53 -18.63
C GLY A 199 -6.30 -19.45 -19.07
N GLY A 200 -5.02 -19.80 -19.15
CA GLY A 200 -3.94 -18.92 -19.59
C GLY A 200 -3.46 -17.91 -18.54
N GLU A 201 -2.31 -17.31 -18.82
CA GLU A 201 -1.82 -16.14 -18.08
C GLU A 201 -2.58 -14.89 -18.55
N GLN A 202 -2.89 -13.98 -17.63
CA GLN A 202 -3.44 -12.66 -17.97
C GLN A 202 -2.35 -11.62 -17.77
N HIS A 203 -2.22 -10.71 -18.73
CA HIS A 203 -1.21 -9.66 -18.73
C HIS A 203 -1.89 -8.28 -18.87
N PRO A 204 -2.65 -7.83 -17.86
CA PRO A 204 -3.40 -6.58 -17.97
C PRO A 204 -2.47 -5.36 -18.00
N GLN A 205 -2.82 -4.37 -18.80
CA GLN A 205 -2.22 -3.04 -18.79
C GLN A 205 -2.33 -2.40 -17.41
N ILE A 206 -1.22 -1.88 -16.88
CA ILE A 206 -1.22 -1.11 -15.63
C ILE A 206 -1.32 0.37 -15.95
N HIS A 207 -2.39 1.01 -15.49
CA HIS A 207 -2.64 2.44 -15.65
C HIS A 207 -2.58 3.14 -14.30
N VAL A 208 -1.64 4.07 -14.13
CA VAL A 208 -1.57 4.90 -12.92
C VAL A 208 -2.35 6.19 -13.10
N ILE A 209 -3.18 6.51 -12.11
CA ILE A 209 -3.99 7.73 -12.11
C ILE A 209 -3.48 8.64 -11.00
N GLN A 210 -3.01 9.82 -11.41
CA GLN A 210 -2.54 10.88 -10.52
C GLN A 210 -3.37 12.15 -10.71
N THR A 211 -3.24 13.08 -9.77
CA THR A 211 -4.04 14.32 -9.81
C THR A 211 -3.24 15.41 -10.51
N THR A 212 -3.93 16.35 -11.14
CA THR A 212 -3.32 17.57 -11.71
C THR A 212 -2.48 18.34 -10.68
N ALA A 213 -2.79 18.28 -9.38
CA ALA A 213 -1.99 18.90 -8.32
C ALA A 213 -0.76 18.10 -7.83
N CYS A 214 -0.67 16.82 -8.20
CA CYS A 214 0.39 15.91 -7.73
C CYS A 214 0.47 14.72 -8.67
N HIS A 215 1.39 14.79 -9.63
CA HIS A 215 1.54 13.81 -10.72
C HIS A 215 3.01 13.51 -11.08
N PRO A 216 3.92 13.27 -10.11
CA PRO A 216 5.34 13.10 -10.38
C PRO A 216 5.70 11.87 -11.22
N ILE A 217 4.80 10.89 -11.38
CA ILE A 217 5.00 9.72 -12.24
C ILE A 217 4.42 10.01 -13.64
N VAL A 218 3.20 10.54 -13.72
CA VAL A 218 2.51 10.76 -15.01
C VAL A 218 3.16 11.86 -15.84
N GLN A 219 3.82 12.84 -15.23
CA GLN A 219 4.61 13.87 -15.96
C GLN A 219 5.71 13.31 -16.86
N ASP A 220 6.17 12.06 -16.63
CA ASP A 220 7.18 11.41 -17.46
C ASP A 220 6.54 10.56 -18.60
N LEU A 221 5.19 10.49 -18.64
CA LEU A 221 4.39 9.78 -19.64
C LEU A 221 3.59 10.71 -20.53
N ASP A 222 3.15 11.84 -19.98
CA ASP A 222 2.33 12.84 -20.67
C ASP A 222 2.95 14.24 -20.49
N SER A 223 3.06 14.98 -21.59
CA SER A 223 3.66 16.31 -21.63
C SER A 223 2.64 17.45 -21.46
N ASP A 224 1.34 17.19 -21.56
CA ASP A 224 0.30 18.23 -21.51
C ASP A 224 -0.63 18.05 -20.30
N ILE A 225 -0.03 18.09 -19.10
CA ILE A 225 -0.76 17.95 -17.84
C ILE A 225 -1.02 19.34 -17.25
N PRO A 226 -2.29 19.74 -17.06
CA PRO A 226 -2.58 20.98 -16.36
C PRO A 226 -2.15 20.85 -14.89
N ASP A 227 -1.37 21.82 -14.41
CA ASP A 227 -1.00 21.91 -12.99
C ASP A 227 -2.06 22.73 -12.25
N THR A 228 -2.48 22.23 -11.08
CA THR A 228 -3.51 22.87 -10.26
C THR A 228 -3.04 22.92 -8.81
N ASP A 229 -3.29 24.01 -8.11
CA ASP A 229 -2.77 24.17 -6.74
C ASP A 229 -3.34 23.17 -5.72
N THR A 230 -4.54 22.65 -5.98
CA THR A 230 -5.28 21.83 -5.00
C THR A 230 -5.93 20.60 -5.63
N SER A 231 -6.18 19.59 -4.79
CA SER A 231 -6.86 18.37 -5.20
C SER A 231 -7.80 17.88 -4.10
N LEU A 232 -8.99 17.43 -4.50
CA LEU A 232 -9.93 16.75 -3.60
C LEU A 232 -9.42 15.37 -3.16
N ALA A 233 -8.54 14.75 -3.94
CA ALA A 233 -7.97 13.44 -3.64
C ALA A 233 -6.76 13.58 -2.68
N GLY A 234 -7.05 13.91 -1.42
CA GLY A 234 -6.03 14.15 -0.37
C GLY A 234 -5.21 12.92 0.07
N ALA A 235 -5.25 11.83 -0.69
CA ALA A 235 -4.41 10.64 -0.53
C ALA A 235 -3.32 10.52 -1.61
N ILE A 236 -3.38 11.34 -2.68
CA ILE A 236 -2.37 11.43 -3.74
C ILE A 236 -1.56 12.70 -3.48
N VAL A 237 -0.44 12.54 -2.75
CA VAL A 237 0.32 13.67 -2.18
C VAL A 237 1.84 13.48 -2.22
N ASP A 238 2.32 12.31 -2.64
CA ASP A 238 3.75 12.03 -2.72
C ASP A 238 4.33 12.70 -3.96
N LYS A 239 5.16 13.72 -3.76
CA LYS A 239 5.85 14.47 -4.83
C LYS A 239 7.19 13.86 -5.24
N VAL A 240 7.73 12.93 -4.45
CA VAL A 240 9.03 12.30 -4.72
C VAL A 240 8.84 11.03 -5.56
N ALA A 241 7.81 10.24 -5.22
CA ALA A 241 7.48 8.98 -5.89
C ALA A 241 8.71 8.08 -6.07
N HIS A 242 9.27 7.58 -4.96
CA HIS A 242 10.51 6.77 -4.99
C HIS A 242 10.45 5.53 -5.89
N ARG A 243 9.25 5.00 -6.18
CA ARG A 243 9.04 3.86 -7.07
C ARG A 243 8.76 4.27 -8.52
N LYS A 244 9.01 5.52 -8.89
CA LYS A 244 8.65 6.07 -10.19
C LYS A 244 9.23 5.25 -11.33
N GLU A 245 10.54 5.03 -11.34
CA GLU A 245 11.20 4.28 -12.42
C GLU A 245 10.61 2.86 -12.56
N GLN A 246 10.45 2.14 -11.45
CA GLN A 246 9.88 0.79 -11.47
C GLN A 246 8.42 0.78 -11.97
N VAL A 247 7.64 1.81 -11.61
CA VAL A 247 6.28 1.97 -12.12
C VAL A 247 6.27 2.28 -13.61
N LEU A 248 7.15 3.16 -14.10
CA LEU A 248 7.27 3.46 -15.52
C LEU A 248 7.67 2.23 -16.33
N ASP A 249 8.57 1.40 -15.80
CA ASP A 249 8.97 0.14 -16.43
C ASP A 249 7.81 -0.86 -16.50
N VAL A 250 7.04 -0.99 -15.42
CA VAL A 250 5.80 -1.80 -15.40
C VAL A 250 4.79 -1.31 -16.43
N ILE A 251 4.56 0.00 -16.51
CA ILE A 251 3.61 0.59 -17.47
C ILE A 251 4.06 0.28 -18.90
N LYS A 252 5.34 0.53 -19.23
CA LYS A 252 5.90 0.25 -20.56
C LYS A 252 5.84 -1.22 -20.93
N LYS A 253 6.11 -2.11 -19.98
CA LYS A 253 6.07 -3.57 -20.20
C LYS A 253 4.66 -4.08 -20.47
N THR A 254 3.65 -3.45 -19.87
CA THR A 254 2.26 -3.90 -19.98
C THR A 254 1.46 -3.18 -21.06
N SER A 255 2.02 -2.13 -21.68
CA SER A 255 1.38 -1.30 -22.72
C SER A 255 1.24 -2.01 -24.07
#